data_AF-A0A851FFQ1-F1
#
_entry.id   AF-A0A851FFQ1-F1
#
_cell.length_a   1.000
_cell.length_b   1.000
_cell.length_c   1.000
_cell.angle_alpha   90.00
_cell.angle_beta   90.00
_cell.angle_gamma   90.00
#
_symmetry.space_group_name_H-M   'P 1'
#
loop_
_entity.id
_entity.type
_entity.pdbx_description
1 polymer ?
#
loop_
_entity_poly.entity_id
_entity_poly.type
_entity_poly.pdbx_seq_one_letter_code
_entity_poly.pdbx_strand_id
1 'polypeptide(L)'
;YRRQHTKETHLSKFNRTEIEAVLGSYTKVLFVRDPFQRLIATFLQGMGSSPSFSSFVQDVLYSGTHNGSVAWKPLVSLCQPCLVQYDYVVMFGFHKQELGHLLRRAGVPVESSLPEFTDTQVQWTYRWLSEQMFSELSVQQKKQLSYFYRWDLAAFSFSSSFLTD
;
A
#
# COMPACT_ATOMS: atom_id res chain seq x y z
N TYR A 1 -21.33 -6.12 11.55
CA TYR A 1 -20.93 -7.04 10.47
C TYR A 1 -20.05 -8.16 11.01
N ARG A 2 -20.55 -9.39 11.03
CA ARG A 2 -19.79 -10.58 11.44
C ARG A 2 -18.85 -10.94 10.28
N ARG A 3 -17.55 -10.63 10.40
CA ARG A 3 -16.52 -11.06 9.42
C ARG A 3 -16.46 -12.59 9.46
N GLN A 4 -17.13 -13.25 8.53
CA GLN A 4 -16.79 -14.63 8.19
C GLN A 4 -15.39 -14.56 7.58
N HIS A 5 -14.37 -14.99 8.33
CA HIS A 5 -13.04 -15.24 7.79
C HIS A 5 -13.16 -16.43 6.82
N THR A 6 -13.46 -16.15 5.55
CA THR A 6 -13.18 -17.09 4.47
C THR A 6 -11.70 -17.42 4.52
N LYS A 7 -11.37 -18.72 4.51
CA LYS A 7 -10.00 -19.21 4.59
C LYS A 7 -9.23 -18.69 3.37
N GLU A 8 -8.20 -17.87 3.60
CA GLU A 8 -7.38 -17.32 2.52
C GLU A 8 -6.76 -18.47 1.70
N THR A 9 -7.07 -18.51 0.40
CA THR A 9 -6.58 -19.53 -0.52
C THR A 9 -5.48 -18.92 -1.38
N HIS A 10 -4.25 -19.39 -1.18
CA HIS A 10 -3.10 -18.90 -1.92
C HIS A 10 -3.00 -19.58 -3.30
N LEU A 11 -2.60 -18.81 -4.32
CA LEU A 11 -2.38 -19.33 -5.67
C LEU A 11 -1.35 -20.48 -5.71
N SER A 12 -0.40 -20.50 -4.78
CA SER A 12 0.59 -21.57 -4.63
C SER A 12 0.01 -22.96 -4.32
N LYS A 13 -1.28 -23.06 -3.98
CA LYS A 13 -1.98 -24.33 -3.74
C LYS A 13 -2.54 -24.96 -5.02
N PHE A 14 -2.53 -24.23 -6.14
CA PHE A 14 -3.08 -24.66 -7.42
C PHE A 14 -1.96 -25.08 -8.38
N ASN A 15 -2.30 -25.92 -9.35
CA ASN A 15 -1.38 -26.21 -10.46
C ASN A 15 -1.35 -25.03 -11.46
N ARG A 16 -0.41 -25.08 -12.41
CA ARG A 16 -0.20 -23.98 -13.36
C ARG A 16 -1.46 -23.66 -14.19
N THR A 17 -2.15 -24.68 -14.69
CA THR A 17 -3.36 -24.51 -15.51
C THR A 17 -4.48 -23.83 -14.71
N GLU A 18 -4.65 -24.22 -13.45
CA GLU A 18 -5.62 -23.61 -12.54
C GLU A 18 -5.24 -22.16 -12.20
N ILE A 19 -3.96 -21.87 -11.95
CA ILE A 19 -3.47 -20.51 -11.73
C ILE A 19 -3.76 -19.64 -12.96
N GLU A 20 -3.44 -20.11 -14.16
CA GLU A 20 -3.70 -19.41 -15.41
C GLU A 20 -5.21 -19.18 -15.61
N ALA A 21 -6.05 -20.18 -15.32
CA ALA A 21 -7.50 -20.04 -15.38
C ALA A 21 -8.04 -19.01 -14.38
N VAL A 22 -7.55 -18.99 -13.14
CA VAL A 22 -7.93 -18.00 -12.12
C VAL A 22 -7.47 -16.61 -12.54
N LEU A 23 -6.21 -16.44 -12.94
CA LEU A 23 -5.67 -15.15 -13.38
C LEU A 23 -6.37 -14.62 -14.64
N GLY A 24 -6.84 -15.50 -15.53
CA GLY A 24 -7.56 -15.15 -16.75
C GLY A 24 -9.05 -14.85 -16.56
N SER A 25 -9.70 -15.39 -15.53
CA SER A 25 -11.16 -15.24 -15.32
C SER A 25 -11.56 -14.24 -14.24
N TYR A 26 -10.70 -13.99 -13.24
CA TYR A 26 -11.01 -13.11 -12.13
C TYR A 26 -10.65 -11.65 -12.42
N THR A 27 -11.44 -10.72 -11.89
CA THR A 27 -11.08 -9.30 -11.80
C THR A 27 -9.99 -9.12 -10.75
N LYS A 28 -8.85 -8.57 -11.15
CA LYS A 28 -7.65 -8.37 -10.33
C LYS A 28 -7.52 -6.89 -10.02
N VAL A 29 -7.66 -6.54 -8.75
CA VAL A 29 -7.55 -5.17 -8.26
C VAL A 29 -6.30 -5.06 -7.39
N LEU A 30 -5.42 -4.11 -7.72
CA LEU A 30 -4.25 -3.77 -6.93
C LEU A 30 -4.51 -2.48 -6.15
N PHE A 31 -4.50 -2.54 -4.82
CA PHE A 31 -4.51 -1.34 -3.98
C PHE A 31 -3.08 -0.91 -3.67
N VAL A 32 -2.73 0.31 -4.07
CA VAL A 32 -1.42 0.90 -3.81
C VAL A 32 -1.55 2.07 -2.84
N ARG A 33 -0.58 2.22 -1.95
CA ARG A 33 -0.48 3.34 -1.03
C ARG A 33 0.94 3.83 -1.04
N ASP A 34 1.10 5.14 -0.90
CA ASP A 34 2.40 5.78 -0.77
C ASP A 34 3.26 5.02 0.27
N PRO A 35 4.51 4.64 -0.08
CA PRO A 35 5.37 3.83 0.77
C PRO A 35 5.70 4.51 2.10
N PHE A 36 5.84 5.83 2.12
CA PHE A 36 6.10 6.57 3.36
C PHE A 36 4.90 6.55 4.30
N GLN A 37 3.70 6.73 3.77
CA GLN A 37 2.47 6.58 4.55
C GLN A 37 2.28 5.15 5.09
N ARG A 38 2.69 4.12 4.33
CA ARG A 38 2.70 2.73 4.80
C ARG A 38 3.65 2.54 5.97
N LEU A 39 4.84 3.15 5.92
CA LEU A 39 5.79 3.12 7.03
C LEU A 39 5.23 3.76 8.28
N ILE A 40 4.63 4.95 8.16
CA ILE A 40 4.00 5.64 9.29
C ILE A 40 2.87 4.78 9.88
N ALA A 41 1.98 4.24 9.04
CA ALA A 41 0.89 3.39 9.52
C ALA A 41 1.42 2.14 10.25
N THR A 42 2.49 1.54 9.76
CA THR A 42 3.12 0.38 10.40
C THR A 42 3.76 0.75 11.74
N PHE A 43 4.48 1.86 11.79
CA PHE A 43 5.07 2.38 13.02
C PHE A 43 4.00 2.67 14.09
N LEU A 44 2.90 3.31 13.69
CA LEU A 44 1.77 3.61 14.58
C LEU A 44 1.09 2.33 15.11
N GLN A 45 0.92 1.31 14.27
CA GLN A 45 0.36 0.03 14.69
C GLN A 45 1.28 -0.73 15.66
N GLY A 46 2.60 -0.54 15.53
CA GLY A 46 3.62 -1.15 16.36
C GLY A 46 4.16 -0.25 17.47
N MET A 47 3.47 0.84 17.84
CA MET A 47 3.92 1.77 18.88
C MET A 47 4.21 1.01 20.18
N GLY A 48 5.50 0.93 20.55
CA GLY A 48 6.03 0.10 21.63
C GLY A 48 7.25 -0.75 21.24
N SER A 49 7.49 -0.99 19.94
CA SER A 49 8.64 -1.78 19.46
C SER A 49 9.89 -0.95 19.14
N SER A 50 9.73 0.31 18.74
CA SER A 50 10.85 1.22 18.44
C SER A 50 10.66 2.55 19.17
N PRO A 51 11.74 3.16 19.68
CA PRO A 51 11.66 4.38 20.51
C PRO A 51 11.38 5.66 19.71
N SER A 52 11.65 5.68 18.41
CA SER A 52 11.39 6.80 17.50
C SER A 52 11.12 6.31 16.09
N PHE A 53 10.59 7.17 15.23
CA PHE A 53 10.38 6.82 13.82
C PHE A 53 11.70 6.66 13.09
N SER A 54 12.71 7.46 13.43
CA SER A 54 14.07 7.32 12.90
C SER A 54 14.69 5.96 13.22
N SER A 55 14.54 5.47 14.46
CA SER A 55 14.99 4.13 14.86
C SER A 55 14.25 3.03 14.08
N PHE A 56 12.93 3.16 13.95
CA PHE A 56 12.13 2.24 13.14
C PHE A 56 12.59 2.20 11.67
N VAL A 57 12.85 3.36 11.06
CA VAL A 57 13.37 3.44 9.68
C VAL A 57 14.73 2.76 9.57
N GLN A 58 15.59 2.91 10.57
CA GLN A 58 16.88 2.21 10.59
C GLN A 58 16.68 0.68 10.60
N ASP A 59 15.74 0.16 11.39
CA ASP A 59 15.42 -1.26 11.44
C ASP A 59 14.85 -1.78 10.11
N VAL A 60 14.01 -0.99 9.44
CA VAL A 60 13.47 -1.30 8.10
C VAL A 60 14.61 -1.40 7.09
N LEU A 61 15.49 -0.40 7.05
CA LEU A 61 16.62 -0.36 6.12
C LEU A 61 17.63 -1.48 6.39
N TYR A 62 17.86 -1.83 7.66
CA TYR A 62 18.75 -2.91 8.06
C TYR A 62 18.17 -4.29 7.73
N SER A 63 16.88 -4.53 8.03
CA SER A 63 16.20 -5.80 7.73
C SER A 63 16.09 -6.06 6.23
N GLY A 64 16.02 -4.99 5.44
CA GLY A 64 15.95 -5.04 3.99
C GLY A 64 14.68 -5.75 3.48
N THR A 65 14.72 -6.15 2.20
CA THR A 65 13.59 -6.79 1.51
C THR A 65 13.49 -8.29 1.77
N HIS A 66 14.58 -8.94 2.20
CA HIS A 66 14.63 -10.41 2.37
C HIS A 66 14.09 -10.84 3.74
N ASN A 67 14.49 -10.17 4.82
CA ASN A 67 14.10 -10.51 6.19
C ASN A 67 13.01 -9.58 6.75
N GLY A 68 12.57 -8.59 5.97
CA GLY A 68 11.54 -7.62 6.38
C GLY A 68 10.12 -8.17 6.42
N SER A 69 9.30 -7.64 7.32
CA SER A 69 7.85 -7.85 7.34
C SER A 69 7.22 -7.39 6.03
N VAL A 70 6.16 -8.07 5.58
CA VAL A 70 5.33 -7.68 4.44
C VAL A 70 4.88 -6.21 4.55
N ALA A 71 4.71 -5.71 5.77
CA ALA A 71 4.25 -4.36 6.06
C ALA A 71 5.09 -3.26 5.37
N TRP A 72 6.41 -3.42 5.27
CA TRP A 72 7.33 -2.40 4.72
C TRP A 72 8.06 -2.85 3.44
N LYS A 73 7.78 -4.04 2.89
CA LYS A 73 8.35 -4.41 1.59
C LYS A 73 7.79 -3.51 0.46
N PRO A 74 8.61 -3.17 -0.55
CA PRO A 74 8.13 -2.47 -1.73
C PRO A 74 6.95 -3.21 -2.40
N LEU A 75 5.90 -2.48 -2.78
CA LEU A 75 4.69 -3.01 -3.42
C LEU A 75 5.02 -3.81 -4.67
N VAL A 76 5.95 -3.34 -5.50
CA VAL A 76 6.33 -4.06 -6.73
C VAL A 76 6.90 -5.46 -6.44
N SER A 77 7.53 -5.63 -5.27
CA SER A 77 8.07 -6.94 -4.85
C SER A 77 6.98 -7.89 -4.35
N LEU A 78 5.89 -7.34 -3.79
CA LEU A 78 4.77 -8.11 -3.27
C LEU A 78 3.76 -8.46 -4.35
N CYS A 79 3.48 -7.51 -5.24
CA CYS A 79 2.37 -7.59 -6.19
C CYS A 79 2.83 -7.96 -7.61
N GLN A 80 4.13 -7.85 -7.90
CA GLN A 80 4.70 -8.24 -9.20
C GLN A 80 3.89 -7.69 -10.40
N PRO A 81 3.69 -6.36 -10.50
CA PRO A 81 2.84 -5.76 -11.54
C PRO A 81 3.33 -6.00 -12.98
N CYS A 82 4.58 -6.46 -13.15
CA CYS A 82 5.10 -6.87 -14.45
C CYS A 82 4.67 -8.29 -14.87
N LEU A 83 4.24 -9.14 -13.92
CA LEU A 83 3.84 -10.53 -14.16
C LEU A 83 2.32 -10.70 -14.14
N VAL A 84 1.62 -9.88 -13.36
CA VAL A 84 0.16 -9.95 -13.22
C VAL A 84 -0.47 -8.76 -13.93
N GLN A 85 -1.32 -9.04 -14.92
CA GLN A 85 -2.09 -8.02 -15.62
C GLN A 85 -3.29 -7.58 -14.78
N TYR A 86 -3.14 -6.53 -13.98
CA TYR A 86 -4.23 -6.00 -13.16
C TYR A 86 -5.27 -5.27 -14.00
N ASP A 87 -6.55 -5.50 -13.67
CA ASP A 87 -7.68 -4.80 -14.31
C ASP A 87 -7.79 -3.37 -13.77
N TYR A 88 -7.47 -3.17 -12.49
CA TYR A 88 -7.49 -1.87 -11.83
C TYR A 88 -6.31 -1.71 -10.87
N VAL A 89 -5.66 -0.54 -10.91
CA VAL A 89 -4.71 -0.08 -9.89
C VAL A 89 -5.35 1.10 -9.16
N VAL A 90 -5.55 0.95 -7.86
CA VAL A 90 -6.32 1.88 -7.02
C VAL A 90 -5.40 2.51 -5.99
N MET A 91 -5.24 3.83 -6.06
CA MET A 91 -4.43 4.58 -5.10
C MET A 91 -5.22 4.87 -3.83
N PHE A 92 -4.60 4.65 -2.67
CA PHE A 92 -5.18 4.96 -1.37
C PHE A 92 -5.42 6.47 -1.22
N GLY A 93 -6.55 6.84 -0.62
CA GLY A 93 -7.05 8.22 -0.62
C GLY A 93 -8.07 8.53 -1.73
N PHE A 94 -8.47 7.49 -2.49
CA PHE A 94 -9.44 7.61 -3.58
C PHE A 94 -10.73 8.34 -3.19
N HIS A 95 -11.24 9.14 -4.11
CA HIS A 95 -12.45 9.93 -3.94
C HIS A 95 -13.71 9.06 -4.07
N LYS A 96 -14.84 9.55 -3.55
CA LYS A 96 -16.17 8.90 -3.70
C LYS A 96 -16.45 8.45 -5.14
N GLN A 97 -16.05 9.25 -6.13
CA GLN A 97 -16.26 8.96 -7.55
C GLN A 97 -15.47 7.72 -8.04
N GLU A 98 -14.22 7.60 -7.62
CA GLU A 98 -13.34 6.47 -7.99
C GLU A 98 -13.85 5.17 -7.36
N LEU A 99 -14.25 5.22 -6.08
CA LEU A 99 -14.90 4.09 -5.42
C LEU A 99 -16.19 3.69 -6.12
N GLY A 100 -17.03 4.67 -6.48
CA GLY A 100 -18.27 4.42 -7.19
C GLY A 100 -18.04 3.76 -8.55
N HIS A 101 -16.98 4.14 -9.26
CA HIS A 101 -16.61 3.49 -10.52
C HIS A 101 -16.20 2.02 -10.29
N LEU A 102 -15.36 1.74 -9.30
CA LEU A 102 -14.94 0.38 -8.97
C LEU A 102 -16.10 -0.52 -8.56
N LEU A 103 -17.02 -0.02 -7.73
CA LEU A 103 -18.18 -0.77 -7.28
C LEU A 103 -19.15 -1.08 -8.44
N ARG A 104 -19.42 -0.11 -9.33
CA ARG A 104 -20.21 -0.36 -10.54
C ARG A 104 -19.59 -1.43 -11.43
N ARG A 105 -18.26 -1.37 -11.62
CA ARG A 105 -17.52 -2.36 -12.41
C ARG A 105 -17.53 -3.75 -11.78
N ALA A 106 -17.54 -3.83 -10.45
CA ALA A 106 -17.67 -5.06 -9.70
C ALA A 106 -19.11 -5.64 -9.68
N GLY A 107 -20.06 -5.01 -10.37
CA GLY A 107 -21.48 -5.40 -10.35
C GLY A 107 -22.17 -5.13 -9.01
N VAL A 108 -21.54 -4.33 -8.13
CA VAL A 108 -22.13 -3.93 -6.86
C VAL A 108 -23.06 -2.73 -7.12
N PRO A 109 -24.33 -2.80 -6.71
CA PRO A 109 -25.24 -1.67 -6.82
C PRO A 109 -24.68 -0.49 -6.03
N VAL A 110 -24.41 0.63 -6.70
CA VAL A 110 -24.03 1.86 -6.03
C VAL A 110 -25.31 2.56 -5.61
N GLU A 111 -25.76 2.30 -4.39
CA GLU A 111 -26.79 3.10 -3.75
C GLU A 111 -26.30 4.55 -3.60
N SER A 112 -27.25 5.49 -3.49
CA SER A 112 -27.01 6.95 -3.49
C SER A 112 -26.07 7.46 -2.38
N SER A 113 -25.68 6.63 -1.42
CA SER A 113 -24.70 6.96 -0.38
C SER A 113 -23.53 5.99 -0.38
N LEU A 114 -22.54 6.26 -1.22
CA LEU A 114 -21.21 5.66 -1.03
C LEU A 114 -20.64 6.14 0.31
N PRO A 115 -20.07 5.24 1.14
CA PRO A 115 -19.40 5.68 2.35
C PRO A 115 -18.31 6.68 1.96
N GLU A 116 -18.27 7.79 2.68
CA GLU A 116 -17.23 8.80 2.50
C GLU A 116 -15.93 8.26 3.10
N PHE A 117 -15.15 7.55 2.30
CA PHE A 117 -13.81 7.11 2.70
C PHE A 117 -12.78 8.24 2.65
N THR A 118 -13.17 9.40 2.10
CA THR A 118 -12.39 10.63 2.13
C THR A 118 -12.72 11.42 3.38
N ASP A 119 -12.20 11.00 4.52
CA ASP A 119 -12.11 11.91 5.63
C ASP A 119 -10.96 12.90 5.32
N THR A 120 -11.32 14.13 4.95
CA THR A 120 -10.36 15.21 4.71
C THR A 120 -9.51 15.48 5.96
N GLN A 121 -10.05 15.19 7.15
CA GLN A 121 -9.29 15.24 8.40
C GLN A 121 -8.23 14.14 8.44
N VAL A 122 -8.51 12.94 7.91
CA VAL A 122 -7.52 11.85 7.81
C VAL A 122 -6.41 12.22 6.83
N GLN A 123 -6.72 12.78 5.65
CA GLN A 123 -5.71 13.25 4.70
C GLN A 123 -4.82 14.36 5.28
N TRP A 124 -5.43 15.36 5.93
CA TRP A 124 -4.70 16.45 6.58
C TRP A 124 -3.84 15.97 7.76
N THR A 125 -4.37 15.06 8.58
CA THR A 125 -3.64 14.42 9.68
C THR A 125 -2.44 13.64 9.15
N TYR A 126 -2.61 12.89 8.05
CA TYR A 126 -1.49 12.19 7.42
C TYR A 126 -0.45 13.15 6.84
N ARG A 127 -0.84 14.31 6.31
CA ARG A 127 0.14 15.28 5.79
C ARG A 127 1.03 15.83 6.90
N TRP A 128 0.43 16.43 7.93
CA TRP A 128 1.17 16.99 9.06
C TRP A 128 2.04 15.92 9.76
N LEU A 129 1.46 14.73 9.98
CA LEU A 129 2.20 13.62 10.58
C LEU A 129 3.37 13.17 9.68
N SER A 130 3.19 13.15 8.36
CA SER A 130 4.27 12.82 7.43
C SER A 130 5.38 13.85 7.50
N GLU A 131 5.06 15.14 7.58
CA GLU A 131 6.04 16.22 7.74
C GLU A 131 6.85 16.05 9.03
N GLN A 132 6.18 15.77 10.16
CA GLN A 132 6.84 15.52 11.44
C GLN A 132 7.75 14.28 11.38
N MET A 133 7.21 13.14 10.93
CA MET A 133 7.96 11.89 10.86
C MET A 133 9.15 12.00 9.88
N PHE A 134 8.98 12.70 8.76
CA PHE A 134 10.07 12.94 7.81
C PHE A 134 11.14 13.88 8.37
N SER A 135 10.76 14.82 9.24
CA SER A 135 11.70 15.73 9.90
C SER A 135 12.63 15.02 10.89
N GLU A 136 12.20 13.91 11.50
CA GLU A 136 13.05 13.08 12.39
C GLU A 136 14.18 12.36 11.65
N LEU A 137 14.08 12.23 10.31
CA LEU A 137 15.04 11.46 9.52
C LEU A 137 16.27 12.28 9.12
N SER A 138 17.44 11.65 9.26
CA SER A 138 18.68 12.18 8.70
C SER A 138 18.62 12.24 7.17
N VAL A 139 19.43 13.13 6.57
CA VAL A 139 19.57 13.23 5.10
C VAL A 139 19.94 11.88 4.48
N GLN A 140 20.76 11.09 5.18
CA GLN A 140 21.16 9.76 4.70
C GLN A 140 19.99 8.78 4.69
N GLN A 141 19.20 8.73 5.77
CA GLN A 141 18.01 7.87 5.83
C GLN A 141 17.00 8.25 4.74
N LYS A 142 16.79 9.54 4.48
CA LYS A 142 15.90 10.01 3.41
C LYS A 142 16.32 9.48 2.04
N LYS A 143 17.61 9.62 1.70
CA LYS A 143 18.17 9.08 0.45
C LYS A 143 18.05 7.55 0.37
N GLN A 144 18.35 6.87 1.46
CA GLN A 144 18.26 5.40 1.52
C GLN A 144 16.82 4.91 1.36
N LEU A 145 15.84 5.57 1.99
CA LEU A 145 14.42 5.24 1.82
C LEU A 145 13.95 5.47 0.38
N SER A 146 14.33 6.61 -0.21
CA SER A 146 13.99 6.92 -1.61
C SER A 146 14.55 5.87 -2.56
N TYR A 147 15.80 5.45 -2.34
CA TYR A 147 16.41 4.35 -3.08
C TYR A 147 15.73 3.00 -2.82
N PHE A 148 15.39 2.70 -1.56
CA PHE A 148 14.75 1.45 -1.16
C PHE A 148 13.39 1.25 -1.83
N TYR A 149 12.60 2.32 -1.97
CA TYR A 149 11.29 2.31 -2.62
C TYR A 149 11.28 2.76 -4.08
N ARG A 150 12.45 3.00 -4.70
CA ARG A 150 12.57 3.58 -6.06
C ARG A 150 11.68 2.93 -7.11
N TRP A 151 11.49 1.61 -7.04
CA TRP A 151 10.68 0.88 -8.01
C TRP A 151 9.18 1.05 -7.78
N ASP A 152 8.74 1.24 -6.54
CA ASP A 152 7.36 1.64 -6.25
C ASP A 152 7.11 3.04 -6.79
N LEU A 153 8.04 3.97 -6.55
CA LEU A 153 7.96 5.36 -7.02
C LEU A 153 7.98 5.46 -8.56
N ALA A 154 8.68 4.54 -9.23
CA ALA A 154 8.70 4.47 -10.69
C ALA A 154 7.44 3.79 -11.26
N ALA A 155 6.90 2.78 -10.58
CA ALA A 155 5.73 2.03 -11.05
C ALA A 155 4.41 2.76 -10.80
N PHE A 156 4.33 3.59 -9.76
CA PHE A 156 3.09 4.23 -9.33
C PHE A 156 3.28 5.73 -9.11
N SER A 157 2.32 6.54 -9.54
CA SER A 157 2.38 7.99 -9.46
C SER A 157 1.98 8.51 -8.07
N PHE A 158 2.92 8.52 -7.12
CA PHE A 158 2.72 9.12 -5.80
C PHE A 158 3.06 10.62 -5.81
N SER A 159 2.13 11.45 -6.29
CA SER A 159 2.35 12.89 -6.52
C SER A 159 2.68 13.72 -5.28
N SER A 160 2.38 13.22 -4.08
CA SER A 160 2.63 13.87 -2.79
C SER A 160 3.62 13.13 -1.90
N SER A 161 4.43 12.23 -2.48
CA SER A 161 5.39 11.45 -1.72
C SER A 161 6.51 12.31 -1.16
N PHE A 162 6.91 12.03 0.07
CA PHE A 162 8.13 12.60 0.66
C PHE A 162 9.41 11.90 0.19
N LEU A 163 9.27 10.79 -0.55
CA LEU A 163 10.40 9.98 -1.02
C LEU A 163 10.72 10.20 -2.50
N THR A 164 9.97 11.06 -3.18
CA THR A 164 10.31 11.56 -4.52
C THR A 164 11.20 12.79 -4.38
N ASP A 165 12.31 12.82 -5.13
CA ASP A 165 13.22 13.97 -5.20
C ASP A 165 12.54 15.24 -5.77
#